data_AF-A0A9E3EAH1-F1
#
_entry.id   AF-A0A9E3EAH1-F1
#
_cell.length_a   1.000
_cell.length_b   1.000
_cell.length_c   1.000
_cell.angle_alpha   90.00
_cell.angle_beta   90.00
_cell.angle_gamma   90.00
#
_symmetry.space_group_name_H-M   'P 1'
#
loop_
_entity.id
_entity.type
_entity.pdbx_description
1 polymer ?
#
loop_
_entity_poly.entity_id
_entity_poly.type
_entity_poly.pdbx_seq_one_letter_code
_entity_poly.pdbx_strand_id
1 'polypeptide(L)'
;MSSADRTTKISRAAAATRTPVVRFTWPAPPYYEYVDAAPHEGELCLLAYKNGTKATGRLQNFVPEHEALKFHPEGSTKDITVEFGDLLTLQLLNTARLEVHTIHGGGLHAPSERQPFSLALTDGSVFEGETMGHVEAVCGFFLYLPQGAGR
;
A
#
# COMPACT_ATOMS: atom_id res chain seq x y z
N MET A 1 -1.59 -73.12 -3.42
CA MET A 1 -2.74 -72.18 -3.39
C MET A 1 -3.05 -71.98 -1.90
N SER A 2 -2.93 -70.84 -1.24
CA SER A 2 -3.21 -69.45 -1.65
C SER A 2 -2.35 -68.49 -0.83
N SER A 3 -1.86 -67.44 -1.49
CA SER A 3 -1.29 -66.23 -0.89
C SER A 3 -2.36 -65.52 -0.05
N ALA A 4 -1.97 -64.91 1.07
CA ALA A 4 -2.80 -63.94 1.79
C ALA A 4 -2.00 -62.64 1.92
N ASP A 5 -2.41 -61.68 1.11
CA ASP A 5 -1.78 -60.40 0.87
C ASP A 5 -1.73 -59.49 2.09
N ARG A 6 -0.58 -58.84 2.23
CA ARG A 6 -0.35 -57.63 3.01
C ARG A 6 -1.18 -56.50 2.40
N THR A 7 -1.90 -55.71 3.20
CA THR A 7 -2.15 -54.31 2.88
C THR A 7 -2.33 -53.49 4.16
N THR A 8 -1.25 -52.80 4.51
CA THR A 8 -1.18 -51.71 5.48
C THR A 8 -1.91 -50.49 4.90
N LYS A 9 -2.96 -50.01 5.59
CA LYS A 9 -3.56 -48.70 5.29
C LYS A 9 -2.68 -47.60 5.88
N ILE A 10 -1.92 -46.91 5.03
CA ILE A 10 -1.23 -45.66 5.37
C ILE A 10 -2.16 -44.51 4.95
N SER A 11 -2.86 -43.93 5.92
CA SER A 11 -3.58 -42.67 5.75
C SER A 11 -2.57 -41.52 5.76
N ARG A 12 -2.32 -40.94 4.59
CA ARG A 12 -1.46 -39.76 4.40
C ARG A 12 -2.23 -38.52 4.90
N ALA A 13 -1.74 -37.91 5.96
CA ALA A 13 -2.16 -36.58 6.38
C ALA A 13 -1.87 -35.58 5.25
N ALA A 14 -2.89 -34.87 4.78
CA ALA A 14 -2.72 -33.74 3.90
C ALA A 14 -2.09 -32.60 4.70
N ALA A 15 -0.79 -32.39 4.54
CA ALA A 15 -0.13 -31.19 5.00
C ALA A 15 -0.73 -30.01 4.22
N ALA A 16 -1.50 -29.16 4.91
CA ALA A 16 -1.98 -27.91 4.36
C ALA A 16 -0.76 -27.08 3.95
N THR A 17 -0.56 -26.92 2.64
CA THR A 17 0.43 -26.01 2.09
C THR A 17 -0.03 -24.61 2.45
N ARG A 18 0.55 -24.01 3.49
CA ARG A 18 0.37 -22.58 3.79
C ARG A 18 1.02 -21.82 2.65
N THR A 19 0.22 -21.38 1.68
CA THR A 19 0.65 -20.38 0.71
C THR A 19 1.10 -19.16 1.51
N PRO A 20 2.33 -18.66 1.31
CA PRO A 20 2.78 -17.44 1.97
C PRO A 20 1.80 -16.31 1.59
N VAL A 21 1.32 -15.58 2.60
CA VAL A 21 0.52 -14.37 2.38
C VAL A 21 1.51 -13.34 1.83
N VAL A 22 1.48 -13.13 0.51
CA VAL A 22 2.23 -12.03 -0.12
C VAL A 22 1.58 -10.74 0.36
N ARG A 23 2.34 -9.93 1.11
CA ARG A 23 1.89 -8.63 1.59
C ARG A 23 2.25 -7.57 0.56
N PHE A 24 1.36 -6.62 0.33
CA PHE A 24 1.66 -5.48 -0.51
C PHE A 24 2.85 -4.69 0.07
N THR A 25 3.81 -4.34 -0.78
CA THR A 25 4.93 -3.48 -0.42
C THR A 25 4.72 -2.13 -1.09
N TRP A 26 4.71 -1.08 -0.27
CA TRP A 26 4.62 0.29 -0.79
C TRP A 26 5.84 0.58 -1.65
N PRO A 27 5.67 1.13 -2.86
CA PRO A 27 6.82 1.48 -3.69
C PRO A 27 7.62 2.59 -3.01
N ALA A 28 8.93 2.65 -3.25
CA ALA A 28 9.70 3.86 -2.95
C ALA A 28 9.55 4.85 -4.12
N PRO A 29 9.59 6.18 -3.87
CA PRO A 29 9.61 7.13 -4.97
C PRO A 29 10.88 6.97 -5.82
N PRO A 30 10.87 7.37 -7.11
CA PRO A 30 12.06 7.31 -7.96
C PRO A 30 13.25 8.02 -7.32
N TYR A 31 14.44 7.41 -7.40
CA TYR A 31 15.69 7.91 -6.81
C TYR A 31 15.77 7.87 -5.28
N TYR A 32 14.77 7.31 -4.58
CA TYR A 32 14.78 7.17 -3.13
C TYR A 32 14.68 5.71 -2.69
N GLU A 33 15.19 5.43 -1.50
CA GLU A 33 15.00 4.19 -0.76
C GLU A 33 14.47 4.49 0.65
N TYR A 34 13.75 3.54 1.22
CA TYR A 34 13.31 3.63 2.62
C TYR A 34 14.50 3.36 3.55
N VAL A 35 14.75 4.28 4.48
CA VAL A 35 15.87 4.16 5.45
C VAL A 35 15.66 3.00 6.43
N ASP A 36 14.43 2.90 6.94
CA ASP A 36 14.07 1.89 7.94
C ASP A 36 13.31 0.74 7.27
N ALA A 37 12.02 0.94 7.06
CA ALA A 37 11.15 0.03 6.35
C ALA A 37 10.15 0.84 5.54
N ALA A 38 9.65 0.23 4.46
CA ALA A 38 8.42 0.70 3.84
C ALA A 38 7.29 0.73 4.88
N PRO A 39 6.28 1.60 4.71
CA PRO A 39 5.07 1.54 5.51
C PRO A 39 4.50 0.11 5.56
N HIS A 40 3.92 -0.27 6.70
CA HIS A 40 3.50 -1.65 6.93
C HIS A 40 1.99 -1.73 7.20
N GLU A 41 1.49 -2.94 7.45
CA GLU A 41 0.10 -3.12 7.88
C GLU A 41 -0.11 -2.54 9.28
N GLY A 42 -1.30 -2.00 9.52
CA GLY A 42 -1.70 -1.36 10.77
C GLY A 42 -1.36 0.12 10.84
N GLU A 43 -0.77 0.70 9.80
CA GLU A 43 -0.46 2.13 9.70
C GLU A 43 -1.72 2.99 9.85
N LEU A 44 -1.60 4.10 10.59
CA LEU A 44 -2.67 5.08 10.69
C LEU A 44 -2.87 5.72 9.33
N CYS A 45 -4.11 5.78 8.87
CA CYS A 45 -4.46 6.38 7.60
C CYS A 45 -5.74 7.22 7.69
N LEU A 46 -5.85 8.14 6.74
CA LEU A 46 -7.06 8.88 6.43
C LEU A 46 -7.57 8.42 5.06
N LEU A 47 -8.83 7.99 5.01
CA LEU A 47 -9.55 7.70 3.79
C LEU A 47 -10.45 8.89 3.44
N ALA A 48 -10.39 9.34 2.20
CA ALA A 48 -11.41 10.24 1.64
C ALA A 48 -12.20 9.47 0.58
N TYR A 49 -13.52 9.46 0.73
CA TYR A 49 -14.45 8.75 -0.15
C TYR A 49 -14.99 9.67 -1.24
N LYS A 50 -15.42 9.10 -2.37
CA LYS A 50 -16.01 9.86 -3.49
C LYS A 50 -17.31 10.58 -3.13
N ASN A 51 -18.01 10.13 -2.10
CA ASN A 51 -19.19 10.81 -1.57
C ASN A 51 -18.85 12.03 -0.68
N GLY A 52 -17.56 12.38 -0.55
CA GLY A 52 -17.07 13.50 0.23
C GLY A 52 -16.85 13.22 1.71
N THR A 53 -17.22 12.03 2.22
CA THR A 53 -16.95 11.67 3.61
C THR A 53 -15.47 11.31 3.81
N LYS A 54 -15.02 11.41 5.07
CA LYS A 54 -13.66 11.06 5.48
C LYS A 54 -13.71 10.13 6.69
N ALA A 55 -12.77 9.18 6.76
CA ALA A 55 -12.62 8.29 7.91
C ALA A 55 -11.16 8.13 8.29
N THR A 56 -10.87 8.25 9.59
CA THR A 56 -9.55 7.96 10.17
C THR A 56 -9.56 6.57 10.78
N GLY A 57 -8.44 5.85 10.69
CA GLY A 57 -8.32 4.50 11.24
C GLY A 57 -6.99 3.86 10.89
N ARG A 58 -6.96 2.53 10.86
CA ARG A 58 -5.76 1.75 10.52
C ARG A 58 -5.96 0.93 9.26
N LEU A 59 -4.97 0.98 8.37
CA LEU A 59 -4.94 0.16 7.17
C LEU A 59 -4.45 -1.25 7.50
N GLN A 60 -5.36 -2.22 7.61
CA GLN A 60 -5.01 -3.60 7.99
C GLN A 60 -4.41 -4.38 6.83
N ASN A 61 -4.88 -4.16 5.60
CA ASN A 61 -4.34 -4.81 4.42
C ASN A 61 -4.64 -3.99 3.16
N PHE A 62 -3.74 -3.97 2.19
CA PHE A 62 -3.93 -3.36 0.88
C PHE A 62 -3.81 -4.47 -0.17
N VAL A 63 -4.86 -4.72 -0.95
CA VAL A 63 -4.94 -5.88 -1.84
C VAL A 63 -5.29 -5.43 -3.26
N PRO A 64 -4.28 -4.95 -4.02
CA PRO A 64 -4.42 -4.47 -5.39
C PRO A 64 -5.20 -5.41 -6.32
N GLU A 65 -4.97 -6.71 -6.19
CA GLU A 65 -5.52 -7.76 -7.05
C GLU A 65 -7.04 -7.91 -6.87
N HIS A 66 -7.56 -7.41 -5.76
CA HIS A 66 -8.99 -7.38 -5.44
C HIS A 66 -9.56 -5.95 -5.47
N GLU A 67 -8.77 -4.96 -5.92
CA GLU A 67 -9.13 -3.54 -5.96
C GLU A 67 -9.74 -3.06 -4.63
N ALA A 68 -9.19 -3.55 -3.53
CA ALA A 68 -9.76 -3.32 -2.21
C ALA A 68 -8.69 -3.27 -1.11
N LEU A 69 -9.11 -2.73 0.02
CA LEU A 69 -8.33 -2.73 1.25
C LEU A 69 -9.17 -3.16 2.44
N LYS A 70 -8.50 -3.65 3.49
CA LYS A 70 -9.08 -3.86 4.80
C LYS A 70 -8.72 -2.68 5.69
N PHE A 71 -9.73 -2.07 6.28
CA PHE A 71 -9.61 -0.88 7.12
C PHE A 71 -10.27 -1.13 8.46
N HIS A 72 -9.60 -0.69 9.52
CA HIS A 72 -10.15 -0.66 10.87
C HIS A 72 -10.47 0.79 11.24
N PRO A 73 -11.75 1.22 11.16
CA PRO A 73 -12.13 2.58 11.51
C PRO A 73 -11.84 2.88 12.98
N GLU A 74 -11.45 4.12 13.27
CA GLU A 74 -11.28 4.58 14.65
C GLU A 74 -12.58 4.43 15.46
N GLY A 75 -12.49 3.85 16.65
CA GLY A 75 -13.65 3.59 17.52
C GLY A 75 -14.55 2.42 17.09
N SER A 76 -14.23 1.70 16.00
CA SER A 76 -14.91 0.48 15.60
C SER A 76 -14.39 -0.74 16.34
N THR A 77 -15.21 -1.78 16.46
CA THR A 77 -14.79 -3.12 16.93
C THR A 77 -14.54 -4.10 15.79
N LYS A 78 -14.79 -3.68 14.55
CA LYS A 78 -14.74 -4.54 13.36
C LYS A 78 -13.98 -3.88 12.22
N ASP A 79 -13.22 -4.70 11.51
CA ASP A 79 -12.63 -4.34 10.23
C ASP A 79 -13.71 -4.32 9.14
N ILE A 80 -13.56 -3.40 8.21
CA ILE A 80 -14.38 -3.30 7.00
C ILE A 80 -13.50 -3.50 5.77
N THR A 81 -14.12 -3.95 4.68
CA THR A 81 -13.49 -3.95 3.36
C THR A 81 -13.96 -2.71 2.62
N VAL A 82 -13.03 -1.97 2.03
CA VAL A 82 -13.29 -0.76 1.24
C VAL A 82 -12.79 -1.01 -0.16
N GLU A 83 -13.66 -0.84 -1.16
CA GLU A 83 -13.30 -0.94 -2.57
C GLU A 83 -12.60 0.35 -3.02
N PHE A 84 -11.60 0.25 -3.89
CA PHE A 84 -10.92 1.41 -4.47
C PHE A 84 -11.90 2.27 -5.28
N GLY A 85 -12.95 1.65 -5.82
CA GLY A 85 -14.06 2.32 -6.50
C GLY A 85 -14.78 3.36 -5.62
N ASP A 86 -14.74 3.23 -4.30
CA ASP A 86 -15.37 4.17 -3.35
C ASP A 86 -14.42 5.27 -2.88
N LEU A 87 -13.12 5.09 -3.08
CA LEU A 87 -12.08 5.99 -2.58
C LEU A 87 -11.73 7.08 -3.59
N LEU A 88 -11.48 8.26 -3.07
CA LEU A 88 -10.84 9.35 -3.77
C LEU A 88 -9.35 9.38 -3.43
N THR A 89 -9.00 9.28 -2.14
CA THR A 89 -7.62 9.23 -1.65
C THR A 89 -7.47 8.33 -0.43
N LEU A 90 -6.26 7.79 -0.28
CA LEU A 90 -5.76 7.14 0.94
C LEU A 90 -4.46 7.83 1.31
N GLN A 91 -4.39 8.36 2.53
CA GLN A 91 -3.19 8.99 3.05
C GLN A 91 -2.69 8.25 4.29
N LEU A 92 -1.46 7.76 4.25
CA LEU A 92 -0.77 7.27 5.45
C LEU A 92 -0.33 8.47 6.28
N LEU A 93 -0.61 8.43 7.59
CA LEU A 93 -0.40 9.56 8.49
C LEU A 93 0.95 9.52 9.20
N ASN A 94 1.57 8.35 9.28
CA ASN A 94 2.93 8.23 9.77
C ASN A 94 3.93 8.56 8.65
N THR A 95 4.89 9.42 8.97
CA THR A 95 5.93 9.83 8.04
C THR A 95 6.94 8.70 7.81
N ALA A 96 7.18 8.34 6.56
CA ALA A 96 8.28 7.47 6.18
C ALA A 96 9.58 8.27 6.02
N ARG A 97 10.71 7.65 6.40
CA ARG A 97 12.05 8.22 6.14
C ARG A 97 12.58 7.69 4.81
N LEU A 98 12.99 8.62 3.96
CA LEU A 98 13.53 8.35 2.63
C LEU A 98 14.93 8.94 2.52
N GLU A 99 15.81 8.25 1.82
CA GLU A 99 17.15 8.71 1.48
C GLU A 99 17.40 8.57 -0.03
N VAL A 100 18.14 9.52 -0.60
CA VAL A 100 18.44 9.53 -2.04
C VAL A 100 19.41 8.39 -2.33
N HIS A 101 19.05 7.54 -3.27
CA HIS A 101 19.97 6.54 -3.80
C HIS A 101 21.01 7.25 -4.68
N THR A 102 22.24 7.40 -4.17
CA THR A 102 23.33 8.03 -4.92
C THR A 102 23.73 7.12 -6.09
N ILE A 103 23.21 7.38 -7.29
CA ILE A 103 23.75 6.74 -8.50
C ILE A 103 25.15 7.33 -8.74
N HIS A 104 26.19 6.62 -8.32
CA HIS A 104 27.57 6.96 -8.62
C HIS A 104 27.83 6.72 -10.12
N GLY A 105 27.44 7.68 -10.97
CA GLY A 105 27.66 7.55 -12.41
C GLY A 105 26.97 8.62 -13.25
N GLY A 106 27.62 9.77 -13.39
CA GLY A 106 27.47 10.63 -14.56
C GLY A 106 26.35 11.68 -14.51
N GLY A 107 26.67 12.86 -13.99
CA GLY A 107 26.25 14.17 -14.52
C GLY A 107 24.77 14.52 -14.65
N LEU A 108 23.84 13.62 -14.34
CA LEU A 108 22.41 13.92 -14.27
C LEU A 108 22.17 14.64 -12.94
N HIS A 109 21.79 15.91 -13.04
CA HIS A 109 21.26 16.66 -11.90
C HIS A 109 20.14 15.83 -11.27
N ALA A 110 20.30 15.46 -9.98
CA ALA A 110 19.18 14.93 -9.22
C ALA A 110 18.02 15.93 -9.35
N PRO A 111 16.78 15.47 -9.60
CA PRO A 111 15.62 16.35 -9.60
C PRO A 111 15.58 17.19 -8.32
N SER A 112 15.00 18.38 -8.38
CA SER A 112 14.74 19.16 -7.17
C SER A 112 14.01 18.27 -6.16
N GLU A 113 14.45 18.28 -4.90
CA GLU A 113 13.86 17.46 -3.83
C GLU A 113 12.36 17.70 -3.65
N ARG A 114 11.85 18.85 -4.14
CA ARG A 114 10.44 19.20 -4.12
C ARG A 114 10.00 19.73 -5.48
N GLN A 115 8.87 19.23 -5.95
CA GLN A 115 8.27 19.62 -7.22
C GLN A 115 6.81 20.01 -6.98
N PRO A 116 6.31 21.09 -7.58
CA PRO A 116 4.89 21.38 -7.53
C PRO A 116 4.11 20.31 -8.31
N PHE A 117 2.92 19.96 -7.83
CA PHE A 117 1.99 19.08 -8.54
C PHE A 117 0.57 19.64 -8.50
N SER A 118 -0.25 19.18 -9.44
CA SER A 118 -1.70 19.40 -9.49
C SER A 118 -2.37 18.17 -10.09
N LEU A 119 -3.25 17.53 -9.33
CA LEU A 119 -4.00 16.34 -9.73
C LEU A 119 -5.49 16.69 -9.80
N ALA A 120 -6.12 16.44 -10.96
CA ALA A 120 -7.57 16.44 -11.06
C ALA A 120 -8.11 15.09 -10.56
N LEU A 121 -8.95 15.13 -9.53
CA LEU A 121 -9.56 13.94 -8.94
C LEU A 121 -10.90 13.62 -9.60
N THR A 122 -11.38 12.39 -9.43
CA THR A 122 -12.60 11.90 -10.12
C THR A 122 -13.88 12.59 -9.69
N ASP A 123 -13.88 13.28 -8.54
CA ASP A 123 -14.99 14.10 -8.06
C ASP A 123 -14.96 15.53 -8.65
N GLY A 124 -14.00 15.82 -9.54
CA GLY A 124 -13.80 17.14 -10.15
C GLY A 124 -13.00 18.12 -9.29
N SER A 125 -12.61 17.74 -8.08
CA SER A 125 -11.72 18.56 -7.25
C SER A 125 -10.28 18.52 -7.77
N VAL A 126 -9.49 19.51 -7.37
CA VAL A 126 -8.06 19.57 -7.67
C VAL A 126 -7.29 19.40 -6.37
N PHE A 127 -6.33 18.48 -6.37
CA PHE A 127 -5.36 18.30 -5.30
C PHE A 127 -4.00 18.83 -5.73
N GLU A 128 -3.52 19.86 -5.04
CA GLU A 128 -2.35 20.64 -5.41
C GLU A 128 -1.37 20.72 -4.24
N GLY A 129 -0.08 20.87 -4.53
CA GLY A 129 0.92 21.07 -3.50
C GLY A 129 2.35 20.83 -3.99
N GLU A 130 3.22 20.49 -3.04
CA GLU A 130 4.58 20.02 -3.34
C GLU A 130 4.68 18.51 -3.14
N THR A 131 5.51 17.85 -3.92
CA THR A 131 5.81 16.43 -3.82
C THR A 131 7.30 16.16 -3.92
N MET A 132 7.75 15.10 -3.26
CA MET A 132 9.09 14.53 -3.41
C MET A 132 9.19 13.53 -4.56
N GLY A 133 8.08 13.22 -5.24
CA GLY A 133 8.00 12.28 -6.33
C GLY A 133 6.69 11.52 -6.36
N HIS A 134 6.49 10.73 -7.40
CA HIS A 134 5.32 9.87 -7.52
C HIS A 134 5.68 8.53 -8.18
N VAL A 135 4.81 7.55 -7.99
CA VAL A 135 4.86 6.26 -8.69
C VAL A 135 3.50 5.98 -9.28
N GLU A 136 3.45 5.76 -10.59
CA GLU A 136 2.28 5.24 -11.28
C GLU A 136 2.30 3.72 -11.23
N ALA A 137 1.21 3.11 -10.77
CA ALA A 137 1.04 1.67 -10.78
C ALA A 137 -0.36 1.30 -11.26
N VAL A 138 -0.55 0.02 -11.61
CA VAL A 138 -1.85 -0.51 -12.05
C VAL A 138 -2.95 -0.28 -11.00
N CYS A 139 -2.59 -0.29 -9.72
CA CYS A 139 -3.51 -0.15 -8.60
C CYS A 139 -3.72 1.28 -8.10
N GLY A 140 -3.07 2.27 -8.72
CA GLY A 140 -3.25 3.66 -8.37
C GLY A 140 -2.00 4.52 -8.53
N PHE A 141 -2.12 5.74 -8.03
CA PHE A 141 -1.10 6.76 -8.10
C PHE A 141 -0.56 7.05 -6.69
N PHE A 142 0.71 6.77 -6.45
CA PHE A 142 1.37 6.98 -5.17
C PHE A 142 2.09 8.31 -5.20
N LEU A 143 1.68 9.24 -4.33
CA LEU A 143 2.25 10.59 -4.24
C LEU A 143 2.95 10.76 -2.89
N TYR A 144 4.18 11.25 -2.91
CA TYR A 144 4.99 11.43 -1.70
C TYR A 144 5.04 12.90 -1.35
N LEU A 145 4.37 13.28 -0.28
CA LEU A 145 4.31 14.67 0.18
C LEU A 145 5.47 14.96 1.15
N PRO A 146 6.10 16.14 1.08
CA PRO A 146 7.08 16.53 2.09
C PRO A 146 6.40 16.68 3.46
N GLN A 147 7.16 16.45 4.53
CA GLN A 147 6.63 16.58 5.89
C GLN A 147 6.00 17.97 6.10
N GLY A 148 4.74 17.99 6.54
CA GLY A 148 3.98 19.22 6.76
C GLY A 148 3.14 19.69 5.56
N ALA A 149 3.28 19.08 4.37
CA ALA A 149 2.36 19.27 3.25
C ALA A 149 1.23 18.24 3.36
N GLY A 150 -0.03 18.70 3.40
CA GLY A 150 -1.21 17.84 3.52
C GLY A 150 -2.11 18.14 4.71
N ARG A 151 -2.39 19.42 4.98
CA ARG A 151 -3.50 19.84 5.85
C ARG A 151 -4.72 20.20 5.01
#